data_AF-A0A177YB21-F1
#
_entry.id   AF-A0A177YB21-F1
#
_cell.length_a   1.000
_cell.length_b   1.000
_cell.length_c   1.000
_cell.angle_alpha   90.00
_cell.angle_beta   90.00
_cell.angle_gamma   90.00
#
_symmetry.space_group_name_H-M   'P 1'
#
loop_
_entity.id
_entity.type
_entity.pdbx_description
1 polymer ?
#
loop_
_entity_poly.entity_id
_entity_poly.type
_entity_poly.pdbx_seq_one_letter_code
_entity_poly.pdbx_strand_id
1 'polypeptide(L)'
;MPAFRVRGRPVPSEDPVDFWIVDGRISLDPVTHADILCDDGWILPGLVDAHCHVGIKYGGGHEDVDGAVEQARAERDVGVLLLRDAGSPVDTRALDDHDDLPRIIRAGRHIASPKRYIQGLAIDVEDESQLPEVVARQARFGDGWVKLVGDWIDRSVGDLRPLWDEKILRASIDAAHAEGARVTAHVFGEDALPGLISAGIDCIEHGTGLTDETIEMMVRHDTALVPTLVNIATFPDIAASASKYPIYARHMRDLHARVSSTIGRAHDAGVSIYAGTDAGGSIRHGRIADEVQALTEVGMTPTEALGAASWSARSWLGWPGLEHGAPADLLVYDVDPRTSPAVLSHPDVIVLRGVPQRRRQVD
;
A
#
# COMPACT_ATOMS: atom_id res chain seq x y z
N MET A 1 13.97 30.83 -1.53
CA MET A 1 13.30 30.06 -0.46
C MET A 1 14.34 29.68 0.59
N PRO A 2 13.97 29.33 1.84
CA PRO A 2 14.96 28.80 2.78
C PRO A 2 15.60 27.54 2.17
N ALA A 3 16.92 27.42 2.32
CA ALA A 3 17.65 26.21 1.99
C ALA A 3 17.94 25.46 3.27
N PHE A 4 17.86 24.13 3.25
CA PHE A 4 18.15 23.30 4.42
C PHE A 4 19.31 22.35 4.15
N ARG A 5 19.98 21.93 5.22
CA ARG A 5 20.99 20.87 5.20
C ARG A 5 20.57 19.75 6.15
N VAL A 6 20.67 18.52 5.66
CA VAL A 6 20.50 17.29 6.43
C VAL A 6 21.75 16.45 6.25
N ARG A 7 22.44 16.14 7.34
CA ARG A 7 23.58 15.22 7.35
C ARG A 7 23.22 13.96 8.12
N GLY A 8 23.66 12.81 7.60
CA GLY A 8 23.38 11.52 8.23
C GLY A 8 23.75 10.34 7.34
N ARG A 9 23.18 9.18 7.63
CA ARG A 9 23.43 7.90 6.98
C ARG A 9 22.16 7.41 6.28
N PRO A 10 22.09 7.47 4.94
CA PRO A 10 20.96 6.93 4.21
C PRO A 10 20.91 5.41 4.36
N VAL A 11 19.72 4.85 4.58
CA VAL A 11 19.53 3.39 4.47
C VAL A 11 19.18 3.06 3.00
N PRO A 12 19.77 2.02 2.39
CA PRO A 12 20.62 0.97 2.99
C PRO A 12 22.14 1.18 2.87
N SER A 13 22.63 2.28 2.29
CA SER A 13 24.08 2.44 2.04
C SER A 13 24.90 2.67 3.30
N GLU A 14 24.33 3.36 4.29
CA GLU A 14 24.92 3.72 5.60
C GLU A 14 26.18 4.62 5.55
N ASP A 15 26.67 4.92 4.35
CA ASP A 15 27.70 5.91 4.09
C ASP A 15 27.23 7.32 4.47
N PRO A 16 28.00 8.08 5.28
CA PRO A 16 27.63 9.44 5.63
C PRO A 16 27.50 10.32 4.38
N VAL A 17 26.40 11.07 4.30
CA VAL A 17 26.12 12.00 3.21
C VAL A 17 25.60 13.33 3.76
N ASP A 18 25.79 14.38 2.97
CA ASP A 18 25.13 15.67 3.14
C ASP A 18 24.11 15.84 2.02
N PHE A 19 22.84 16.05 2.38
CA PHE A 19 21.80 16.52 1.47
C PHE A 19 21.54 18.00 1.73
N TRP A 20 21.42 18.76 0.66
CA TRP A 20 20.85 20.10 0.70
C TRP A 20 19.45 20.07 0.11
N ILE A 21 18.54 20.86 0.68
CA ILE A 21 17.18 20.99 0.19
C ILE A 21 17.01 22.42 -0.31
N VAL A 22 16.73 22.57 -1.60
CA VAL A 22 16.58 23.86 -2.27
C VAL A 22 15.39 23.79 -3.20
N ASP A 23 14.49 24.77 -3.10
CA ASP A 23 13.30 24.88 -3.96
C ASP A 23 12.50 23.56 -4.07
N GLY A 24 12.36 22.86 -2.93
CA GLY A 24 11.61 21.62 -2.84
C GLY A 24 12.37 20.35 -3.27
N ARG A 25 13.65 20.45 -3.64
CA ARG A 25 14.43 19.36 -4.22
C ARG A 25 15.72 19.06 -3.46
N ILE A 26 16.17 17.82 -3.58
CA ILE A 26 17.45 17.34 -3.04
C ILE A 26 18.58 17.84 -3.94
N SER A 27 19.64 18.37 -3.33
CA SER A 27 20.93 18.66 -3.94
C SER A 27 22.01 17.86 -3.21
N LEU A 28 22.95 17.31 -3.99
CA LEU A 28 24.18 16.70 -3.49
C LEU A 28 25.35 17.70 -3.58
N ASP A 29 25.14 18.80 -4.30
CA ASP A 29 26.06 19.91 -4.35
C ASP A 29 25.82 20.82 -3.13
N PRO A 30 26.90 21.26 -2.46
CA PRO A 30 26.79 22.14 -1.30
C PRO A 30 26.08 23.45 -1.60
N VAL A 31 25.19 23.87 -0.70
CA VAL A 31 24.54 25.18 -0.74
C VAL A 31 24.96 26.01 0.46
N THR A 32 25.46 27.22 0.17
CA THR A 32 25.87 28.20 1.20
C THR A 32 24.66 28.76 1.94
N HIS A 33 24.81 29.02 3.24
CA HIS A 33 23.77 29.62 4.10
C HIS A 33 22.49 28.77 4.25
N ALA A 34 22.61 27.44 4.16
CA ALA A 34 21.51 26.54 4.47
C ALA A 34 21.32 26.38 5.99
N ASP A 35 20.07 26.41 6.45
CA ASP A 35 19.70 26.11 7.83
C ASP A 35 19.90 24.61 8.11
N ILE A 36 20.53 24.26 9.22
CA ILE A 36 20.79 22.87 9.60
C ILE A 36 19.51 22.30 10.21
N LEU A 37 18.90 21.31 9.56
CA LEU A 37 17.78 20.55 10.12
C LEU A 37 18.27 19.43 11.02
N CYS A 38 19.36 18.77 10.61
CA CYS A 38 19.97 17.67 11.32
C CYS A 38 21.44 17.56 10.90
N ASP A 39 22.34 17.32 11.85
CA ASP A 39 23.79 17.21 11.61
C ASP A 39 24.31 15.76 11.74
N ASP A 40 23.48 14.81 12.21
CA ASP A 40 23.75 13.36 12.25
C ASP A 40 22.44 12.57 12.50
N GLY A 41 22.31 11.38 11.94
CA GLY A 41 21.12 10.53 12.06
C GLY A 41 20.97 9.53 10.92
N TRP A 42 19.92 8.73 10.96
CA TRP A 42 19.54 7.80 9.90
C TRP A 42 18.55 8.46 8.95
N ILE A 43 18.81 8.40 7.65
CA ILE A 43 18.00 9.07 6.63
C ILE A 43 17.26 8.04 5.79
N LEU A 44 15.95 8.23 5.60
CA LEU A 44 15.14 7.43 4.69
C LEU A 44 14.48 8.31 3.64
N PRO A 45 14.29 7.84 2.39
CA PRO A 45 13.18 8.31 1.59
C PRO A 45 11.88 8.15 2.38
N GLY A 46 10.94 9.10 2.24
CA GLY A 46 9.64 9.03 2.88
C GLY A 46 8.96 7.67 2.69
N LEU A 47 8.33 7.16 3.75
CA LEU A 47 7.71 5.84 3.73
C LEU A 47 6.55 5.79 2.73
N VAL A 48 6.20 4.57 2.36
CA VAL A 48 5.13 4.20 1.45
C VAL A 48 4.17 3.28 2.18
N ASP A 49 2.88 3.59 2.13
CA ASP A 49 1.83 2.60 2.33
C ASP A 49 1.29 2.20 0.96
N ALA A 50 1.62 0.99 0.51
CA ALA A 50 1.21 0.48 -0.79
C ALA A 50 -0.25 0.01 -0.82
N HIS A 51 -0.97 -0.03 0.31
CA HIS A 51 -2.37 -0.40 0.31
C HIS A 51 -3.07 0.26 1.48
N CYS A 52 -3.70 1.38 1.19
CA CYS A 52 -4.63 2.02 2.12
C CYS A 52 -5.86 2.50 1.34
N HIS A 53 -6.80 3.08 2.06
CA HIS A 53 -8.08 3.54 1.52
C HIS A 53 -8.45 4.90 2.11
N VAL A 54 -7.82 5.96 1.59
CA VAL A 54 -8.14 7.33 2.01
C VAL A 54 -9.55 7.65 1.54
N GLY A 55 -10.42 7.98 2.49
CA GLY A 55 -11.83 8.23 2.26
C GLY A 55 -12.74 7.06 2.64
N ILE A 56 -12.22 5.89 3.05
CA ILE A 56 -13.01 4.87 3.74
C ILE A 56 -12.95 5.13 5.24
N LYS A 57 -14.11 5.34 5.86
CA LYS A 57 -14.21 5.71 7.28
C LYS A 57 -13.92 4.53 8.20
N TYR A 58 -13.19 4.77 9.28
CA TYR A 58 -13.02 3.78 10.34
C TYR A 58 -14.38 3.47 11.00
N GLY A 59 -14.74 2.19 11.07
CA GLY A 59 -16.06 1.71 11.49
C GLY A 59 -17.09 1.63 10.36
N GLY A 60 -16.71 1.95 9.12
CA GLY A 60 -17.53 1.78 7.91
C GLY A 60 -18.12 3.08 7.36
N GLY A 61 -18.43 3.05 6.06
CA GLY A 61 -18.89 4.21 5.29
C GLY A 61 -17.74 4.95 4.60
N HIS A 62 -18.02 6.16 4.14
CA HIS A 62 -17.05 7.04 3.52
C HIS A 62 -16.85 8.31 4.35
N GLU A 63 -15.67 8.91 4.26
CA GLU A 63 -15.37 10.22 4.83
C GLU A 63 -15.84 11.35 3.91
N ASP A 64 -15.95 12.55 4.47
CA ASP A 64 -15.89 13.78 3.70
C ASP A 64 -14.43 14.19 3.45
N VAL A 65 -14.22 15.34 2.80
CA VAL A 65 -12.88 15.84 2.47
C VAL A 65 -12.06 16.10 3.75
N ASP A 66 -12.68 16.67 4.78
CA ASP A 66 -11.99 16.97 6.05
C ASP A 66 -11.54 15.69 6.75
N GLY A 67 -12.39 14.65 6.76
CA GLY A 67 -12.02 13.33 7.26
C GLY A 67 -10.88 12.69 6.47
N ALA A 68 -10.93 12.75 5.13
CA ALA A 68 -9.85 12.27 4.27
C ALA A 68 -8.53 13.02 4.51
N VAL A 69 -8.57 14.33 4.75
CA VAL A 69 -7.40 15.14 5.13
C VAL A 69 -6.81 14.64 6.46
N GLU A 70 -7.63 14.37 7.48
CA GLU A 70 -7.13 13.85 8.76
C GLU A 70 -6.54 12.43 8.63
N GLN A 71 -7.10 11.59 7.77
CA GLN A 71 -6.52 10.28 7.45
C GLN A 71 -5.14 10.40 6.80
N ALA A 72 -5.00 11.26 5.77
CA ALA A 72 -3.73 11.52 5.12
C ALA A 72 -2.70 12.17 6.06
N ARG A 73 -3.14 13.02 7.00
CA ARG A 73 -2.28 13.58 8.06
C ARG A 73 -1.79 12.50 9.02
N ALA A 74 -2.65 11.56 9.41
CA ALA A 74 -2.25 10.45 10.28
C ALA A 74 -1.14 9.60 9.64
N GLU A 75 -1.23 9.35 8.33
CA GLU A 75 -0.16 8.67 7.57
C GLU A 75 1.14 9.50 7.54
N ARG A 76 1.04 10.80 7.23
CA ARG A 76 2.20 11.70 7.22
C ARG A 76 2.91 11.75 8.57
N ASP A 77 2.17 11.84 9.66
CA ASP A 77 2.72 12.08 11.01
C ASP A 77 3.53 10.88 11.55
N VAL A 78 3.40 9.71 10.91
CA VAL A 78 4.25 8.52 11.12
C VAL A 78 5.31 8.32 10.02
N GLY A 79 5.43 9.27 9.08
CA GLY A 79 6.47 9.29 8.05
C GLY A 79 6.05 8.77 6.68
N VAL A 80 4.78 8.41 6.46
CA VAL A 80 4.31 7.98 5.14
C VAL A 80 4.08 9.21 4.25
N LEU A 81 4.91 9.38 3.23
CA LEU A 81 4.87 10.54 2.33
C LEU A 81 4.35 10.19 0.93
N LEU A 82 4.13 8.90 0.66
CA LEU A 82 3.52 8.38 -0.55
C LEU A 82 2.52 7.28 -0.20
N LEU A 83 1.31 7.37 -0.74
CA LEU A 83 0.24 6.40 -0.55
C LEU A 83 -0.12 5.80 -1.90
N ARG A 84 -0.33 4.48 -1.98
CA ARG A 84 -1.16 3.90 -3.03
C ARG A 84 -2.54 3.62 -2.44
N ASP A 85 -3.48 4.51 -2.75
CA ASP A 85 -4.88 4.29 -2.43
C ASP A 85 -5.39 3.16 -3.33
N ALA A 86 -5.59 1.99 -2.73
CA ALA A 86 -5.95 0.78 -3.43
C ALA A 86 -7.47 0.66 -3.63
N GLY A 87 -8.19 1.77 -3.72
CA GLY A 87 -9.60 1.84 -4.07
C GLY A 87 -10.39 2.69 -3.08
N SER A 88 -11.01 3.78 -3.53
CA SER A 88 -11.79 4.67 -2.66
C SER A 88 -13.20 4.93 -3.19
N PRO A 89 -14.24 4.97 -2.32
CA PRO A 89 -15.59 5.36 -2.72
C PRO A 89 -15.73 6.87 -2.97
N VAL A 90 -14.73 7.66 -2.57
CA VAL A 90 -14.71 9.12 -2.70
C VAL A 90 -13.55 9.57 -3.57
N ASP A 91 -13.72 10.71 -4.22
CA ASP A 91 -12.66 11.34 -5.00
C ASP A 91 -11.75 12.15 -4.08
N THR A 92 -10.51 11.70 -3.90
CA THR A 92 -9.52 12.33 -3.03
C THR A 92 -8.63 13.34 -3.75
N ARG A 93 -8.89 13.71 -5.01
CA ARG A 93 -8.04 14.68 -5.74
C ARG A 93 -7.96 16.06 -5.12
N ALA A 94 -8.97 16.47 -4.34
CA ALA A 94 -8.92 17.72 -3.59
C ALA A 94 -7.75 17.75 -2.58
N LEU A 95 -7.22 16.60 -2.17
CA LEU A 95 -6.05 16.53 -1.28
C LEU A 95 -4.74 16.91 -2.00
N ASP A 96 -4.71 16.88 -3.35
CA ASP A 96 -3.50 17.23 -4.11
C ASP A 96 -3.15 18.73 -4.00
N ASP A 97 -4.13 19.57 -3.66
CA ASP A 97 -3.96 21.01 -3.39
C ASP A 97 -3.31 21.27 -2.02
N HIS A 98 -3.09 20.24 -1.20
CA HIS A 98 -2.46 20.36 0.10
C HIS A 98 -0.97 20.03 0.03
N ASP A 99 -0.14 21.07 0.15
CA ASP A 99 1.33 20.95 0.19
C ASP A 99 1.86 20.29 1.47
N ASP A 100 1.01 20.11 2.49
CA ASP A 100 1.35 19.45 3.75
C ASP A 100 0.90 17.98 3.82
N LEU A 101 0.28 17.38 2.80
CA LEU A 101 -0.20 15.99 2.82
C LEU A 101 0.63 15.02 1.95
N PRO A 102 0.66 13.71 2.27
CA PRO A 102 1.30 12.70 1.43
C PRO A 102 0.74 12.73 0.01
N ARG A 103 1.57 12.35 -0.96
CA ARG A 103 1.08 12.15 -2.33
C ARG A 103 0.27 10.86 -2.40
N ILE A 104 -0.80 10.86 -3.19
CA ILE A 104 -1.69 9.72 -3.35
C ILE A 104 -1.63 9.24 -4.80
N ILE A 105 -1.33 7.97 -5.00
CA ILE A 105 -1.50 7.24 -6.26
C ILE A 105 -2.83 6.50 -6.16
N ARG A 106 -3.83 6.91 -6.96
CA ARG A 106 -5.20 6.38 -6.87
C ARG A 106 -5.40 5.18 -7.78
N ALA A 107 -5.96 4.09 -7.25
CA ALA A 107 -6.41 2.94 -8.04
C ALA A 107 -7.87 3.07 -8.54
N GLY A 108 -8.43 4.28 -8.48
CA GLY A 108 -9.84 4.54 -8.73
C GLY A 108 -10.72 4.00 -7.60
N ARG A 109 -11.92 3.52 -7.94
CA ARG A 109 -12.85 2.87 -7.02
C ARG A 109 -12.79 1.36 -7.21
N HIS A 110 -12.93 0.61 -6.12
CA HIS A 110 -13.12 -0.84 -6.16
C HIS A 110 -14.16 -1.24 -7.23
N ILE A 111 -13.87 -2.27 -8.02
CA ILE A 111 -14.81 -2.83 -8.98
C ILE A 111 -15.19 -4.24 -8.53
N ALA A 112 -16.49 -4.48 -8.35
CA ALA A 112 -17.01 -5.73 -7.80
C ALA A 112 -18.25 -6.21 -8.55
N SER A 113 -18.55 -7.50 -8.41
CA SER A 113 -19.83 -8.06 -8.81
C SER A 113 -20.90 -7.71 -7.76
N PRO A 114 -22.16 -7.45 -8.14
CA PRO A 114 -23.21 -7.04 -7.21
C PRO A 114 -23.34 -7.97 -6.01
N LYS A 115 -23.41 -7.38 -4.80
CA LYS A 115 -23.52 -8.09 -3.51
C LYS A 115 -22.34 -9.00 -3.17
N ARG A 116 -21.26 -8.97 -3.96
CA ARG A 116 -20.00 -9.70 -3.74
C ARG A 116 -18.89 -8.76 -3.23
N TYR A 117 -19.26 -7.67 -2.55
CA TYR A 117 -18.34 -6.81 -1.81
C TYR A 117 -19.07 -5.95 -0.77
N ILE A 118 -18.34 -5.09 -0.06
CA ILE A 118 -18.87 -4.18 0.95
C ILE A 118 -19.78 -3.13 0.29
N GLN A 119 -21.00 -3.01 0.81
CA GLN A 119 -22.01 -2.11 0.27
C GLN A 119 -21.53 -0.65 0.28
N GLY A 120 -21.65 0.02 -0.87
CA GLY A 120 -21.31 1.44 -1.02
C GLY A 120 -19.83 1.71 -1.27
N LEU A 121 -18.96 0.70 -1.24
CA LEU A 121 -17.52 0.90 -1.51
C LEU A 121 -17.16 0.71 -2.98
N ALA A 122 -17.76 -0.27 -3.66
CA ALA A 122 -17.45 -0.59 -5.05
C ALA A 122 -18.40 0.03 -6.08
N ILE A 123 -17.93 0.06 -7.33
CA ILE A 123 -18.78 0.07 -8.52
C ILE A 123 -19.27 -1.36 -8.72
N ASP A 124 -20.57 -1.58 -8.60
CA ASP A 124 -21.21 -2.87 -8.87
C ASP A 124 -21.39 -3.04 -10.39
N VAL A 125 -20.76 -4.07 -10.97
CA VAL A 125 -20.86 -4.41 -12.40
C VAL A 125 -21.86 -5.54 -12.59
N GLU A 126 -23.09 -5.18 -12.96
CA GLU A 126 -24.23 -6.12 -13.08
C GLU A 126 -24.02 -7.19 -14.17
N ASP A 127 -23.40 -6.83 -15.28
CA ASP A 127 -23.06 -7.73 -16.38
C ASP A 127 -21.53 -7.78 -16.53
N GLU A 128 -20.93 -8.93 -16.24
CA GLU A 128 -19.47 -9.10 -16.26
C GLU A 128 -18.84 -8.78 -17.62
N SER A 129 -19.59 -8.87 -18.73
CA SER A 129 -19.09 -8.47 -20.05
C SER A 129 -18.76 -6.98 -20.17
N GLN A 130 -19.26 -6.16 -19.25
CA GLN A 130 -18.98 -4.73 -19.16
C GLN A 130 -17.70 -4.43 -18.35
N LEU A 131 -17.14 -5.41 -17.64
CA LEU A 131 -15.98 -5.20 -16.78
C LEU A 131 -14.80 -4.53 -17.51
N PRO A 132 -14.43 -4.90 -18.76
CA PRO A 132 -13.32 -4.25 -19.45
C PRO A 132 -13.51 -2.75 -19.67
N GLU A 133 -14.74 -2.31 -19.98
CA GLU A 133 -15.04 -0.88 -20.15
C GLU A 133 -14.98 -0.13 -18.81
N VAL A 134 -15.50 -0.74 -17.75
CA VAL A 134 -15.45 -0.17 -16.40
C VAL A 134 -14.01 -0.04 -15.93
N VAL A 135 -13.18 -1.05 -16.18
CA VAL A 135 -11.75 -1.06 -15.85
C VAL A 135 -11.00 0.01 -16.65
N ALA A 136 -11.22 0.13 -17.96
CA ALA A 136 -10.61 1.20 -18.76
C ALA A 136 -11.00 2.60 -18.27
N ARG A 137 -12.27 2.79 -17.86
CA ARG A 137 -12.72 4.05 -17.26
C ARG A 137 -12.03 4.33 -15.92
N GLN A 138 -11.86 3.32 -15.06
CA GLN A 138 -11.11 3.48 -13.81
C GLN A 138 -9.62 3.68 -14.05
N ALA A 139 -9.02 3.08 -15.08
CA ALA A 139 -7.62 3.29 -15.46
C ALA A 139 -7.35 4.75 -15.84
N ARG A 140 -8.25 5.37 -16.63
CA ARG A 140 -8.17 6.80 -16.97
C ARG A 140 -8.48 7.73 -15.80
N PHE A 141 -9.24 7.24 -14.82
CA PHE A 141 -9.57 8.00 -13.62
C PHE A 141 -8.43 7.92 -12.61
N GLY A 142 -7.89 6.74 -12.34
CA GLY A 142 -6.78 6.53 -11.41
C GLY A 142 -5.47 7.18 -11.88
N ASP A 143 -4.48 7.12 -11.00
CA ASP A 143 -3.13 7.62 -11.25
C ASP A 143 -2.20 6.48 -11.70
N GLY A 144 -2.66 5.69 -12.69
CA GLY A 144 -1.93 4.54 -13.23
C GLY A 144 -2.20 3.20 -12.53
N TRP A 145 -3.27 3.10 -11.73
CA TRP A 145 -3.70 1.84 -11.11
C TRP A 145 -5.21 1.63 -11.22
N VAL A 146 -5.64 0.37 -11.17
CA VAL A 146 -7.04 -0.06 -11.04
C VAL A 146 -7.17 -1.13 -9.96
N LYS A 147 -8.20 -1.04 -9.12
CA LYS A 147 -8.52 -2.05 -8.10
C LYS A 147 -9.72 -2.93 -8.50
N LEU A 148 -9.46 -4.22 -8.65
CA LEU A 148 -10.47 -5.27 -8.71
C LEU A 148 -10.74 -5.90 -7.35
N VAL A 149 -11.96 -6.36 -7.14
CA VAL A 149 -12.25 -7.39 -6.14
C VAL A 149 -12.15 -8.74 -6.83
N GLY A 150 -11.17 -9.56 -6.46
CA GLY A 150 -10.88 -10.84 -7.10
C GLY A 150 -11.75 -11.98 -6.57
N ASP A 151 -11.91 -12.03 -5.25
CA ASP A 151 -12.81 -12.94 -4.57
C ASP A 151 -13.60 -12.25 -3.44
N TRP A 152 -14.68 -12.90 -3.01
CA TRP A 152 -15.47 -12.53 -1.86
C TRP A 152 -16.42 -13.66 -1.52
N ILE A 153 -17.03 -13.61 -0.33
CA ILE A 153 -18.04 -14.60 0.05
C ILE A 153 -19.20 -14.66 -0.96
N ASP A 154 -19.45 -15.85 -1.50
CA ASP A 154 -20.64 -16.21 -2.28
C ASP A 154 -21.64 -16.89 -1.35
N ARG A 155 -22.77 -16.22 -1.09
CA ARG A 155 -23.78 -16.71 -0.15
C ARG A 155 -24.44 -18.02 -0.59
N SER A 156 -24.41 -18.34 -1.88
CA SER A 156 -24.98 -19.58 -2.41
C SER A 156 -24.11 -20.80 -2.11
N VAL A 157 -22.80 -20.61 -2.03
CA VAL A 157 -21.81 -21.64 -1.66
C VAL A 157 -21.51 -21.61 -0.16
N GLY A 158 -21.68 -20.46 0.47
CA GLY A 158 -21.40 -20.24 1.88
C GLY A 158 -19.91 -20.04 2.20
N ASP A 159 -19.10 -19.72 1.18
CA ASP A 159 -17.64 -19.52 1.28
C ASP A 159 -17.13 -18.54 0.22
N LEU A 160 -15.83 -18.24 0.24
CA LEU A 160 -15.10 -17.49 -0.79
C LEU A 160 -15.22 -18.16 -2.16
N ARG A 161 -15.31 -17.33 -3.20
CA ARG A 161 -15.32 -17.77 -4.60
C ARG A 161 -14.79 -16.64 -5.48
N PRO A 162 -14.13 -16.92 -6.63
CA PRO A 162 -13.83 -15.91 -7.62
C PRO A 162 -15.07 -15.08 -8.01
N LEU A 163 -14.85 -13.81 -8.32
CA LEU A 163 -15.92 -12.91 -8.79
C LEU A 163 -16.13 -13.00 -10.30
N TRP A 164 -15.08 -13.30 -11.06
CA TRP A 164 -15.03 -13.07 -12.50
C TRP A 164 -14.59 -14.31 -13.27
N ASP A 165 -15.14 -14.49 -14.47
CA ASP A 165 -14.60 -15.45 -15.44
C ASP A 165 -13.19 -15.05 -15.92
N GLU A 166 -12.34 -16.04 -16.20
CA GLU A 166 -10.95 -15.83 -16.59
C GLU A 166 -10.82 -15.03 -17.91
N LYS A 167 -11.71 -15.24 -18.89
CA LYS A 167 -11.66 -14.49 -20.15
C LYS A 167 -12.03 -13.02 -19.94
N ILE A 168 -12.97 -12.77 -19.03
CA ILE A 168 -13.35 -11.42 -18.65
C ILE A 168 -12.22 -10.73 -17.88
N LEU A 169 -11.54 -11.44 -16.96
CA LEU A 169 -10.34 -10.94 -16.29
C LEU A 169 -9.26 -10.54 -17.30
N ARG A 170 -8.96 -11.41 -18.27
CA ARG A 170 -7.99 -11.11 -19.34
C ARG A 170 -8.34 -9.82 -20.05
N ALA A 171 -9.54 -9.76 -20.62
CA ALA A 171 -9.97 -8.61 -21.41
C ALA A 171 -9.95 -7.32 -20.58
N SER A 172 -10.22 -7.42 -19.28
CA SER A 172 -10.22 -6.28 -18.37
C SER A 172 -8.82 -5.80 -18.02
N ILE A 173 -7.90 -6.71 -17.72
CA ILE A 173 -6.50 -6.37 -17.44
C ILE A 173 -5.83 -5.81 -18.70
N ASP A 174 -6.05 -6.42 -19.86
CA ASP A 174 -5.58 -5.89 -21.15
C ASP A 174 -6.11 -4.46 -21.40
N ALA A 175 -7.36 -4.19 -21.03
CA ALA A 175 -7.96 -2.86 -21.17
C ALA A 175 -7.32 -1.82 -20.23
N ALA A 176 -6.95 -2.19 -19.00
CA ALA A 176 -6.19 -1.29 -18.11
C ALA A 176 -4.78 -1.03 -18.65
N HIS A 177 -4.08 -2.09 -19.07
CA HIS A 177 -2.73 -1.98 -19.63
C HIS A 177 -2.70 -1.13 -20.91
N ALA A 178 -3.74 -1.19 -21.74
CA ALA A 178 -3.88 -0.34 -22.93
C ALA A 178 -4.01 1.16 -22.59
N GLU A 179 -4.49 1.51 -21.39
CA GLU A 179 -4.53 2.87 -20.86
C GLU A 179 -3.26 3.24 -20.07
N GLY A 180 -2.28 2.32 -19.99
CA GLY A 180 -1.03 2.51 -19.26
C GLY A 180 -1.16 2.34 -17.74
N ALA A 181 -2.26 1.78 -17.25
CA ALA A 181 -2.49 1.53 -15.83
C ALA A 181 -2.19 0.08 -15.46
N ARG A 182 -1.66 -0.15 -14.26
CA ARG A 182 -1.50 -1.47 -13.64
C ARG A 182 -2.78 -1.90 -12.93
N VAL A 183 -2.96 -3.19 -12.67
CA VAL A 183 -4.14 -3.73 -11.98
C VAL A 183 -3.73 -4.48 -10.71
N THR A 184 -4.43 -4.16 -9.63
CA THR A 184 -4.33 -4.84 -8.33
C THR A 184 -5.66 -5.52 -7.98
N ALA A 185 -5.62 -6.66 -7.28
CA ALA A 185 -6.81 -7.38 -6.87
C ALA A 185 -6.81 -7.76 -5.39
N HIS A 186 -7.94 -7.50 -4.71
CA HIS A 186 -8.25 -8.12 -3.42
C HIS A 186 -8.44 -9.63 -3.60
N VAL A 187 -7.61 -10.45 -2.92
CA VAL A 187 -7.72 -11.91 -2.97
C VAL A 187 -7.44 -12.56 -1.61
N PHE A 188 -8.43 -13.21 -1.02
CA PHE A 188 -8.25 -14.03 0.18
C PHE A 188 -8.05 -15.53 -0.13
N GLY A 189 -8.90 -16.10 -0.96
CA GLY A 189 -8.96 -17.52 -1.26
C GLY A 189 -8.04 -17.97 -2.39
N GLU A 190 -7.79 -19.27 -2.42
CA GLU A 190 -6.93 -19.97 -3.38
C GLU A 190 -7.49 -19.84 -4.81
N ASP A 191 -8.80 -20.02 -4.95
CA ASP A 191 -9.46 -20.26 -6.24
C ASP A 191 -9.40 -19.08 -7.22
N ALA A 192 -9.22 -17.85 -6.72
CA ALA A 192 -9.15 -16.66 -7.58
C ALA A 192 -7.75 -16.41 -8.15
N LEU A 193 -6.70 -16.96 -7.50
CA LEU A 193 -5.32 -16.68 -7.85
C LEU A 193 -4.93 -17.16 -9.26
N PRO A 194 -5.23 -18.41 -9.70
CA PRO A 194 -4.77 -18.87 -11.00
C PRO A 194 -5.30 -18.03 -12.16
N GLY A 195 -6.58 -17.63 -12.10
CA GLY A 195 -7.22 -16.81 -13.13
C GLY A 195 -6.64 -15.40 -13.18
N LEU A 196 -6.40 -14.76 -12.03
CA LEU A 196 -5.81 -13.42 -11.95
C LEU A 196 -4.34 -13.39 -12.38
N ILE A 197 -3.54 -14.35 -11.92
CA ILE A 197 -2.12 -14.41 -12.26
C ILE A 197 -1.94 -14.74 -13.73
N SER A 198 -2.66 -15.76 -14.23
CA SER A 198 -2.69 -16.05 -15.66
C SER A 198 -3.08 -14.78 -16.39
N ALA A 199 -4.19 -14.15 -15.95
CA ALA A 199 -4.72 -12.79 -16.16
C ALA A 199 -3.73 -11.67 -16.54
N GLY A 200 -2.48 -11.77 -16.08
CA GLY A 200 -1.48 -10.72 -16.17
C GLY A 200 -1.65 -9.64 -15.10
N ILE A 201 -2.25 -9.97 -13.96
CA ILE A 201 -2.38 -9.04 -12.83
C ILE A 201 -0.99 -8.57 -12.38
N ASP A 202 -0.85 -7.28 -12.09
CA ASP A 202 0.42 -6.69 -11.67
C ASP A 202 0.69 -6.90 -10.17
N CYS A 203 -0.37 -6.96 -9.36
CA CYS A 203 -0.25 -7.06 -7.90
C CYS A 203 -1.42 -7.84 -7.29
N ILE A 204 -1.11 -8.81 -6.44
CA ILE A 204 -2.08 -9.47 -5.56
C ILE A 204 -2.03 -8.80 -4.20
N GLU A 205 -3.21 -8.49 -3.67
CA GLU A 205 -3.36 -7.98 -2.31
C GLU A 205 -3.80 -9.09 -1.38
N HIS A 206 -3.33 -9.04 -0.13
CA HIS A 206 -3.56 -10.02 0.92
C HIS A 206 -2.82 -11.34 0.68
N GLY A 207 -3.17 -12.07 -0.39
CA GLY A 207 -2.49 -13.29 -0.81
C GLY A 207 -2.56 -14.45 0.20
N THR A 208 -3.55 -14.47 1.09
CA THR A 208 -3.64 -15.48 2.16
C THR A 208 -3.83 -16.90 1.62
N GLY A 209 -4.44 -17.03 0.44
CA GLY A 209 -4.73 -18.28 -0.24
C GLY A 209 -3.60 -18.78 -1.14
N LEU A 210 -2.42 -18.14 -1.14
CA LEU A 210 -1.31 -18.58 -1.98
C LEU A 210 -0.93 -20.05 -1.70
N THR A 211 -0.82 -20.81 -2.78
CA THR A 211 -0.26 -22.16 -2.84
C THR A 211 1.11 -22.13 -3.51
N ASP A 212 1.91 -23.18 -3.34
CA ASP A 212 3.23 -23.26 -3.98
C ASP A 212 3.14 -23.14 -5.52
N GLU A 213 2.09 -23.67 -6.14
CA GLU A 213 1.82 -23.51 -7.57
C GLU A 213 1.56 -22.04 -7.94
N THR A 214 0.69 -21.35 -7.20
CA THR A 214 0.39 -19.94 -7.48
C THR A 214 1.57 -19.01 -7.16
N ILE A 215 2.41 -19.34 -6.18
CA ILE A 215 3.67 -18.64 -5.91
C ILE A 215 4.60 -18.78 -7.12
N GLU A 216 4.76 -20.00 -7.64
CA GLU A 216 5.56 -20.23 -8.84
C GLU A 216 4.99 -19.46 -10.06
N MET A 217 3.67 -19.37 -10.18
CA MET A 217 3.03 -18.53 -11.19
C MET A 217 3.37 -17.05 -11.00
N MET A 218 3.28 -16.50 -9.78
CA MET A 218 3.63 -15.10 -9.52
C MET A 218 5.08 -14.79 -9.91
N VAL A 219 6.02 -15.68 -9.59
CA VAL A 219 7.43 -15.53 -10.00
C VAL A 219 7.56 -15.53 -11.53
N ARG A 220 6.88 -16.45 -12.22
CA ARG A 220 6.94 -16.52 -13.70
C ARG A 220 6.31 -15.30 -14.39
N HIS A 221 5.30 -14.69 -13.76
CA HIS A 221 4.55 -13.56 -14.31
C HIS A 221 5.00 -12.20 -13.77
N ASP A 222 6.01 -12.15 -12.90
CA ASP A 222 6.47 -10.94 -12.21
C ASP A 222 5.33 -10.21 -11.47
N THR A 223 4.42 -10.98 -10.87
CA THR A 223 3.30 -10.46 -10.09
C THR A 223 3.76 -10.11 -8.68
N ALA A 224 3.57 -8.86 -8.26
CA ALA A 224 3.90 -8.41 -6.91
C ALA A 224 2.87 -8.85 -5.87
N LEU A 225 3.26 -8.79 -4.59
CA LEU A 225 2.42 -9.09 -3.44
C LEU A 225 2.44 -7.93 -2.44
N VAL A 226 1.26 -7.53 -1.98
CA VAL A 226 1.10 -6.64 -0.81
C VAL A 226 0.23 -7.36 0.22
N PRO A 227 0.83 -7.93 1.29
CA PRO A 227 0.16 -8.93 2.11
C PRO A 227 -0.81 -8.35 3.16
N THR A 228 -0.66 -7.09 3.56
CA THR A 228 -1.56 -6.42 4.52
C THR A 228 -1.74 -7.18 5.83
N LEU A 229 -0.64 -7.68 6.40
CA LEU A 229 -0.63 -8.54 7.58
C LEU A 229 -1.34 -7.90 8.79
N VAL A 230 -1.29 -6.57 8.92
CA VAL A 230 -2.07 -5.81 9.93
C VAL A 230 -3.57 -6.06 9.78
N ASN A 231 -4.08 -6.11 8.56
CA ASN A 231 -5.48 -6.44 8.29
C ASN A 231 -5.77 -7.93 8.45
N ILE A 232 -4.86 -8.80 8.01
CA ILE A 232 -5.04 -10.26 8.15
C ILE A 232 -5.16 -10.66 9.63
N ALA A 233 -4.50 -9.95 10.54
CA ALA A 233 -4.65 -10.15 11.99
C ALA A 233 -6.11 -10.00 12.49
N THR A 234 -7.00 -9.37 11.72
CA THR A 234 -8.44 -9.23 12.06
C THR A 234 -9.30 -10.41 11.59
N PHE A 235 -8.75 -11.35 10.81
CA PHE A 235 -9.49 -12.51 10.29
C PHE A 235 -10.22 -13.33 11.37
N PRO A 236 -9.67 -13.56 12.59
CA PRO A 236 -10.40 -14.22 13.67
C PRO A 236 -11.72 -13.53 14.03
N ASP A 237 -11.77 -12.19 14.04
CA ASP A 237 -12.96 -11.40 14.35
C ASP A 237 -13.98 -11.41 13.20
N ILE A 238 -13.49 -11.36 11.96
CA ILE A 238 -14.31 -11.55 10.75
C ILE A 238 -14.98 -12.94 10.80
N ALA A 239 -14.20 -13.98 11.09
CA ALA A 239 -14.69 -15.36 11.21
C ALA A 239 -15.67 -15.54 12.37
N ALA A 240 -15.47 -14.85 13.50
CA ALA A 240 -16.40 -14.88 14.64
C ALA A 240 -17.75 -14.21 14.28
N SER A 241 -17.70 -13.15 13.47
CA SER A 241 -18.89 -12.39 13.04
C SER A 241 -19.69 -13.14 11.96
N ALA A 242 -19.07 -14.06 11.21
CA ALA A 242 -19.70 -14.83 10.14
C ALA A 242 -20.51 -16.06 10.61
N SER A 243 -21.26 -15.94 11.69
CA SER A 243 -22.03 -17.05 12.31
C SER A 243 -23.01 -17.75 11.35
N LYS A 244 -23.52 -17.06 10.32
CA LYS A 244 -24.42 -17.61 9.29
C LYS A 244 -23.70 -18.44 8.22
N TYR A 245 -22.37 -18.35 8.14
CA TYR A 245 -21.54 -18.99 7.12
C TYR A 245 -20.38 -19.75 7.79
N PRO A 246 -20.66 -20.91 8.41
CA PRO A 246 -19.66 -21.64 9.19
C PRO A 246 -18.52 -22.23 8.34
N ILE A 247 -18.72 -22.44 7.04
CA ILE A 247 -17.67 -22.87 6.10
C ILE A 247 -16.69 -21.72 5.91
N TYR A 248 -17.18 -20.56 5.47
CA TYR A 248 -16.40 -19.32 5.41
C TYR A 248 -15.65 -19.01 6.72
N ALA A 249 -16.33 -19.08 7.87
CA ALA A 249 -15.70 -18.82 9.16
C ALA A 249 -14.57 -19.81 9.49
N ARG A 250 -14.66 -21.06 9.04
CA ARG A 250 -13.58 -22.05 9.19
C ARG A 250 -12.44 -21.75 8.23
N HIS A 251 -12.76 -21.43 6.99
CA HIS A 251 -11.81 -21.13 5.94
C HIS A 251 -10.97 -19.88 6.28
N MET A 252 -11.60 -18.77 6.69
CA MET A 252 -10.88 -17.57 7.14
C MET A 252 -9.91 -17.85 8.31
N ARG A 253 -10.28 -18.73 9.25
CA ARG A 253 -9.37 -19.14 10.34
C ARG A 253 -8.20 -19.98 9.85
N ASP A 254 -8.43 -20.84 8.86
CA ASP A 254 -7.38 -21.65 8.23
C ASP A 254 -6.39 -20.76 7.47
N LEU A 255 -6.88 -19.85 6.62
CA LEU A 255 -6.10 -18.84 5.93
C LEU A 255 -5.22 -18.04 6.90
N HIS A 256 -5.81 -17.53 7.99
CA HIS A 256 -5.07 -16.82 9.03
C HIS A 256 -4.02 -17.71 9.72
N ALA A 257 -4.36 -18.96 10.05
CA ALA A 257 -3.43 -19.87 10.73
C ALA A 257 -2.18 -20.18 9.89
N ARG A 258 -2.29 -20.17 8.55
CA ARG A 258 -1.21 -20.50 7.62
C ARG A 258 -0.56 -19.30 6.94
N VAL A 259 -1.08 -18.07 7.12
CA VAL A 259 -0.62 -16.88 6.38
C VAL A 259 0.87 -16.62 6.56
N SER A 260 1.40 -16.68 7.79
CA SER A 260 2.83 -16.41 8.05
C SER A 260 3.74 -17.33 7.23
N SER A 261 3.46 -18.64 7.24
CA SER A 261 4.20 -19.60 6.41
C SER A 261 4.01 -19.36 4.91
N THR A 262 2.84 -18.87 4.50
CA THR A 262 2.46 -18.70 3.10
C THR A 262 3.16 -17.50 2.49
N ILE A 263 3.18 -16.37 3.19
CA ILE A 263 3.94 -15.18 2.79
C ILE A 263 5.44 -15.45 2.85
N GLY A 264 5.92 -16.18 3.87
CA GLY A 264 7.32 -16.60 3.94
C GLY A 264 7.77 -17.46 2.75
N ARG A 265 6.94 -18.41 2.30
CA ARG A 265 7.23 -19.17 1.07
C ARG A 265 7.24 -18.30 -0.19
N ALA A 266 6.36 -17.29 -0.27
CA ALA A 266 6.36 -16.35 -1.39
C ALA A 266 7.65 -15.50 -1.41
N HIS A 267 8.07 -15.01 -0.24
CA HIS A 267 9.36 -14.32 -0.06
C HIS A 267 10.54 -15.19 -0.48
N ASP A 268 10.63 -16.42 0.04
CA ASP A 268 11.73 -17.35 -0.24
C ASP A 268 11.80 -17.74 -1.72
N ALA A 269 10.66 -17.76 -2.41
CA ALA A 269 10.57 -18.00 -3.85
C ALA A 269 10.99 -16.80 -4.72
N GLY A 270 11.17 -15.61 -4.13
CA GLY A 270 11.57 -14.39 -4.82
C GLY A 270 10.41 -13.55 -5.36
N VAL A 271 9.19 -13.71 -4.83
CA VAL A 271 8.09 -12.79 -5.14
C VAL A 271 8.41 -11.41 -4.59
N SER A 272 8.22 -10.36 -5.40
CA SER A 272 8.35 -8.97 -4.95
C SER A 272 7.27 -8.62 -3.94
N ILE A 273 7.66 -8.30 -2.70
CA ILE A 273 6.75 -7.96 -1.59
C ILE A 273 6.90 -6.50 -1.20
N TYR A 274 5.77 -5.78 -1.07
CA TYR A 274 5.72 -4.39 -0.60
C TYR A 274 4.78 -4.25 0.62
N ALA A 275 5.08 -3.30 1.49
CA ALA A 275 4.29 -3.05 2.69
C ALA A 275 3.04 -2.23 2.35
N GLY A 276 1.88 -2.68 2.82
CA GLY A 276 0.64 -1.91 2.79
C GLY A 276 -0.27 -2.37 3.93
N THR A 277 -1.02 -1.46 4.55
CA THR A 277 -1.68 -1.75 5.84
C THR A 277 -3.14 -2.19 5.73
N ASP A 278 -3.77 -1.94 4.58
CA ASP A 278 -5.21 -1.91 4.35
C ASP A 278 -5.92 -0.91 5.29
N ALA A 279 -5.26 0.20 5.65
CA ALA A 279 -5.85 1.25 6.47
C ALA A 279 -7.10 1.86 5.83
N GLY A 280 -8.16 2.01 6.63
CA GLY A 280 -9.52 2.29 6.20
C GLY A 280 -10.47 1.19 6.66
N GLY A 281 -11.73 1.53 6.92
CA GLY A 281 -12.73 0.54 7.35
C GLY A 281 -12.46 -0.02 8.76
N SER A 282 -11.81 -1.17 8.87
CA SER A 282 -11.49 -1.82 10.16
C SER A 282 -10.11 -1.45 10.71
N ILE A 283 -9.24 -0.86 9.89
CA ILE A 283 -7.87 -0.51 10.27
C ILE A 283 -7.74 1.01 10.35
N ARG A 284 -7.08 1.51 11.40
CA ARG A 284 -6.76 2.94 11.52
C ARG A 284 -5.57 3.29 10.64
N HIS A 285 -5.57 4.49 10.07
CA HIS A 285 -4.42 5.06 9.37
C HIS A 285 -3.21 5.26 10.30
N GLY A 286 -2.01 5.30 9.72
CA GLY A 286 -0.74 5.53 10.43
C GLY A 286 -0.14 4.26 11.05
N ARG A 287 -0.41 3.09 10.46
CA ARG A 287 0.01 1.77 11.00
C ARG A 287 1.14 1.11 10.21
N ILE A 288 1.79 1.83 9.28
CA ILE A 288 2.81 1.25 8.39
C ILE A 288 3.96 0.58 9.14
N ALA A 289 4.35 1.11 10.30
CA ALA A 289 5.43 0.54 11.11
C ALA A 289 5.09 -0.87 11.62
N ASP A 290 3.81 -1.13 11.88
CA ASP A 290 3.35 -2.45 12.32
C ASP A 290 3.34 -3.44 11.16
N GLU A 291 3.04 -3.00 9.94
CA GLU A 291 3.17 -3.83 8.74
C GLU A 291 4.64 -4.17 8.47
N VAL A 292 5.56 -3.21 8.60
CA VAL A 292 7.01 -3.46 8.49
C VAL A 292 7.46 -4.48 9.54
N GLN A 293 6.99 -4.37 10.78
CA GLN A 293 7.27 -5.37 11.81
C GLN A 293 6.70 -6.75 11.43
N ALA A 294 5.45 -6.83 10.97
CA ALA A 294 4.83 -8.08 10.55
C ALA A 294 5.56 -8.74 9.37
N LEU A 295 6.12 -7.96 8.44
CA LEU A 295 6.95 -8.47 7.35
C LEU A 295 8.22 -9.17 7.85
N THR A 296 8.82 -8.68 8.96
CA THR A 296 9.96 -9.37 9.57
C THR A 296 9.58 -10.72 10.18
N GLU A 297 8.36 -10.84 10.70
CA GLU A 297 7.83 -12.05 11.33
C GLU A 297 7.50 -13.15 10.32
N VAL A 298 7.41 -12.81 9.02
CA VAL A 298 7.22 -13.77 7.93
C VAL A 298 8.52 -14.09 7.17
N GLY A 299 9.67 -13.62 7.65
CA GLY A 299 10.99 -14.05 7.17
C GLY A 299 11.81 -12.99 6.43
N MET A 300 11.28 -11.79 6.20
CA MET A 300 12.07 -10.68 5.64
C MET A 300 13.07 -10.16 6.68
N THR A 301 14.27 -9.78 6.25
CA THR A 301 15.19 -9.05 7.13
C THR A 301 14.65 -7.66 7.47
N PRO A 302 15.07 -7.03 8.59
CA PRO A 302 14.64 -5.67 8.92
C PRO A 302 14.92 -4.64 7.81
N THR A 303 16.02 -4.80 7.07
CA THR A 303 16.35 -3.93 5.93
C THR A 303 15.41 -4.17 4.74
N GLU A 304 15.09 -5.43 4.41
CA GLU A 304 14.14 -5.74 3.33
C GLU A 304 12.74 -5.25 3.66
N ALA A 305 12.26 -5.50 4.88
CA ALA A 305 10.94 -5.06 5.35
C ALA A 305 10.82 -3.52 5.34
N LEU A 306 11.86 -2.81 5.80
CA LEU A 306 11.88 -1.35 5.73
C LEU A 306 11.93 -0.85 4.28
N GLY A 307 12.71 -1.51 3.42
CA GLY A 307 12.79 -1.18 2.00
C GLY A 307 11.46 -1.37 1.26
N ALA A 308 10.72 -2.43 1.62
CA ALA A 308 9.37 -2.72 1.15
C ALA A 308 8.34 -1.63 1.54
N ALA A 309 8.65 -0.78 2.53
CA ALA A 309 7.88 0.40 2.90
C ALA A 309 8.58 1.72 2.56
N SER A 310 9.68 1.72 1.81
CA SER A 310 10.46 2.93 1.50
C SER A 310 11.06 2.85 0.09
N TRP A 311 12.38 2.68 -0.06
CA TRP A 311 13.07 2.80 -1.34
C TRP A 311 12.61 1.78 -2.40
N SER A 312 12.35 0.53 -2.01
CA SER A 312 11.88 -0.51 -2.95
C SER A 312 10.46 -0.23 -3.41
N ALA A 313 9.56 0.16 -2.49
CA ALA A 313 8.18 0.52 -2.84
C ALA A 313 8.10 1.80 -3.67
N ARG A 314 8.90 2.82 -3.35
CA ARG A 314 9.00 4.05 -4.17
C ARG A 314 9.41 3.71 -5.59
N SER A 315 10.48 2.95 -5.76
CA SER A 315 10.95 2.53 -7.09
C SER A 315 9.88 1.76 -7.87
N TRP A 316 9.22 0.79 -7.21
CA TRP A 316 8.14 0.00 -7.82
C TRP A 316 6.95 0.85 -8.29
N LEU A 317 6.60 1.89 -7.52
CA LEU A 317 5.54 2.83 -7.84
C LEU A 317 5.99 3.95 -8.80
N GLY A 318 7.25 3.95 -9.26
CA GLY A 318 7.78 4.95 -10.19
C GLY A 318 8.13 6.30 -9.53
N TRP A 319 8.39 6.30 -8.22
CA TRP A 319 8.79 7.48 -7.45
C TRP A 319 10.28 7.44 -7.09
N PRO A 320 11.00 8.58 -7.19
CA PRO A 320 12.43 8.64 -6.92
C PRO A 320 12.74 8.44 -5.43
N GLY A 321 13.96 7.99 -5.14
CA GLY A 321 14.51 7.95 -3.78
C GLY A 321 15.17 9.27 -3.39
N LEU A 322 16.38 9.16 -2.83
CA LEU A 322 17.20 10.30 -2.39
C LEU A 322 18.26 10.65 -3.44
N GLU A 323 17.84 10.97 -4.66
CA GLU A 323 18.74 11.35 -5.76
C GLU A 323 18.84 12.87 -5.93
N HIS A 324 19.95 13.34 -6.53
CA HIS A 324 20.10 14.74 -6.92
C HIS A 324 18.96 15.18 -7.87
N GLY A 325 18.31 16.30 -7.53
CA GLY A 325 17.19 16.86 -8.28
C GLY A 325 15.84 16.20 -7.97
N ALA A 326 15.77 15.11 -7.21
CA ALA A 326 14.51 14.50 -6.79
C ALA A 326 13.74 15.43 -5.83
N PRO A 327 12.40 15.33 -5.74
CA PRO A 327 11.64 15.98 -4.67
C PRO A 327 12.19 15.59 -3.29
N ALA A 328 12.35 16.56 -2.40
CA ALA A 328 12.83 16.31 -1.05
C ALA A 328 11.71 15.77 -0.15
N ASP A 329 11.49 14.46 -0.25
CA ASP A 329 10.59 13.69 0.61
C ASP A 329 11.43 12.70 1.44
N LEU A 330 11.85 13.12 2.63
CA LEU A 330 12.76 12.33 3.46
C LEU A 330 12.40 12.40 4.93
N LEU A 331 12.89 11.40 5.66
CA LEU A 331 12.76 11.27 7.10
C LEU A 331 14.14 11.20 7.72
N VAL A 332 14.25 11.68 8.95
CA VAL A 332 15.45 11.51 9.77
C VAL A 332 15.07 10.92 11.11
N TYR A 333 15.89 9.97 11.57
CA TYR A 333 15.76 9.31 12.87
C TYR A 333 17.08 9.38 13.64
N ASP A 334 17.04 9.70 14.92
CA ASP A 334 18.20 9.67 15.81
C ASP A 334 18.63 8.23 16.13
N VAL A 335 17.69 7.29 16.09
CA VAL A 335 17.89 5.85 16.32
C VAL A 335 17.62 5.10 15.01
N ASP A 336 18.36 4.01 14.78
CA ASP A 336 18.18 3.20 13.57
C ASP A 336 16.73 2.70 13.45
N PRO A 337 15.98 3.11 12.40
CA PRO A 337 14.56 2.81 12.26
C PRO A 337 14.28 1.33 12.02
N ARG A 338 15.29 0.50 11.74
CA ARG A 338 15.15 -0.96 11.61
C ARG A 338 15.03 -1.68 12.95
N THR A 339 15.26 -0.99 14.06
CA THR A 339 15.36 -1.64 15.39
C THR A 339 14.01 -1.93 16.04
N SER A 340 12.96 -1.14 15.74
CA SER A 340 11.64 -1.32 16.33
C SER A 340 10.57 -0.49 15.59
N PRO A 341 9.32 -0.98 15.50
CA PRO A 341 8.19 -0.18 15.02
C PRO A 341 7.96 1.10 15.84
N ALA A 342 8.34 1.11 17.13
CA ALA A 342 8.25 2.29 17.99
C ALA A 342 9.24 3.40 17.59
N VAL A 343 10.35 3.06 16.92
CA VAL A 343 11.25 4.06 16.34
C VAL A 343 10.70 4.50 14.99
N LEU A 344 10.34 3.55 14.12
CA LEU A 344 9.91 3.83 12.75
C LEU A 344 8.67 4.74 12.67
N SER A 345 7.71 4.58 13.59
CA SER A 345 6.50 5.41 13.70
C SER A 345 6.75 6.82 14.27
N HIS A 346 7.98 7.11 14.69
CA HIS A 346 8.37 8.38 15.29
C HIS A 346 9.61 9.00 14.65
N PRO A 347 9.54 9.42 13.37
CA PRO A 347 10.62 10.22 12.78
C PRO A 347 10.83 11.52 13.57
N ASP A 348 12.10 11.89 13.73
CA ASP A 348 12.53 13.12 14.41
C ASP A 348 12.41 14.34 13.49
N VAL A 349 12.67 14.13 12.19
CA VAL A 349 12.44 15.13 11.15
C VAL A 349 11.63 14.51 10.01
N ILE A 350 10.60 15.22 9.58
CA ILE A 350 9.83 14.92 8.38
C ILE A 350 10.01 16.08 7.41
N VAL A 351 10.50 15.80 6.21
CA VAL A 351 10.55 16.77 5.11
C VAL A 351 9.65 16.26 4.00
N LEU A 352 8.67 17.07 3.62
CA LEU A 352 7.72 16.78 2.54
C LEU A 352 7.78 17.91 1.52
N ARG A 353 8.06 17.57 0.25
CA ARG A 353 8.27 18.55 -0.84
C ARG A 353 9.29 19.65 -0.47
N GLY A 354 10.32 19.27 0.28
CA GLY A 354 11.38 20.16 0.78
C GLY A 354 10.98 21.11 1.90
N VAL A 355 9.78 20.95 2.47
CA VAL A 355 9.32 21.73 3.62
C VAL A 355 9.38 20.85 4.87
N PRO A 356 10.16 21.24 5.90
CA PRO A 356 10.14 20.59 7.21
C PRO A 356 8.75 20.69 7.83
N GLN A 357 8.19 19.56 8.23
CA GLN A 357 6.87 19.49 8.84
C GLN A 357 6.97 19.65 10.35
N ARG A 358 6.05 20.42 10.94
CA ARG A 358 5.92 20.52 12.40
C ARG A 358 5.09 19.35 12.90
N ARG A 359 5.67 18.52 13.75
CA ARG A 359 4.90 17.47 14.44
C ARG A 359 3.93 18.11 15.43
N ARG A 360 2.69 17.65 15.49
CA ARG A 360 1.80 17.98 16.61
C ARG A 360 2.37 17.28 17.86
N GLN A 361 2.52 18.01 18.96
CA GLN A 361 2.60 17.34 20.26
C GLN A 361 1.26 16.64 20.48
N VAL A 362 1.29 15.32 20.59
CA VAL A 362 0.15 14.54 21.03
C VAL A 362 0.19 14.62 22.56
N ASP A 363 -0.73 15.39 23.14
CA ASP A 363 -0.94 15.48 24.60
C ASP A 363 -1.44 14.15 25.19
#